data_AF-A0A9C8E2N3-F1
#
_entry.id   AF-A0A9C8E2N3-F1
#
_cell.length_a   1.000
_cell.length_b   1.000
_cell.length_c   1.000
_cell.angle_alpha   90.00
_cell.angle_beta   90.00
_cell.angle_gamma   90.00
#
_symmetry.space_group_name_H-M   'P 1'
#
loop_
_entity.id
_entity.type
_entity.pdbx_description
1 polymer ?
#
loop_
_entity_poly.entity_id
_entity_poly.type
_entity_poly.pdbx_seq_one_letter_code
_entity_poly.pdbx_strand_id
1 'polypeptide(L)' 'MSTPLFESQLHSLPLIQRGKVRDLYAVDDQHLLIVATDRLSAFDVIL' A
#
# COMPACT_ATOMS: atom_id res chain seq x y z
N MET A 1 -16.66 -11.91 -7.54
CA MET A 1 -16.18 -10.53 -7.42
C MET A 1 -15.10 -10.51 -6.35
N SER A 2 -13.95 -9.88 -6.60
CA SER A 2 -12.89 -9.75 -5.59
C SER A 2 -13.26 -8.66 -4.58
N THR A 3 -12.96 -8.88 -3.31
CA THR A 3 -13.09 -7.86 -2.26
C THR A 3 -12.02 -6.77 -2.49
N PRO A 4 -12.38 -5.48 -2.47
CA PRO A 4 -11.40 -4.41 -2.66
C PRO A 4 -10.41 -4.34 -1.49
N LEU A 5 -9.14 -4.11 -1.82
CA LEU A 5 -8.05 -3.97 -0.86
C LEU A 5 -7.76 -2.48 -0.63
N PHE A 6 -8.25 -1.93 0.48
CA PHE A 6 -7.95 -0.55 0.86
C PHE A 6 -6.56 -0.39 1.47
N GLU A 7 -6.19 -1.31 2.35
CA GLU A 7 -4.88 -1.33 2.99
C GLU A 7 -4.35 -2.75 3.02
N SER A 8 -3.06 -2.90 2.73
CA SER A 8 -2.38 -4.18 2.91
C SER A 8 -1.87 -4.32 4.35
N GLN A 9 -1.83 -5.57 4.82
CA GLN A 9 -1.36 -5.93 6.16
C GLN A 9 -0.47 -7.17 6.07
N LEU A 10 0.78 -6.94 5.68
CA LEU A 10 1.80 -7.98 5.62
C LEU A 10 2.56 -8.02 6.95
N HIS A 11 2.27 -9.01 7.80
CA HIS A 11 2.94 -9.18 9.08
C HIS A 11 4.41 -9.61 8.96
N SER A 12 4.77 -10.18 7.81
CA SER A 12 6.12 -10.67 7.53
C SER A 12 7.09 -9.56 7.10
N LEU A 13 6.60 -8.38 6.71
CA LEU A 13 7.43 -7.28 6.21
C LEU A 13 7.14 -5.99 6.98
N PRO A 14 8.17 -5.21 7.34
CA PRO A 14 7.97 -3.90 7.95
C PRO A 14 7.29 -2.93 6.98
N LEU A 15 6.18 -2.33 7.39
CA LEU A 15 5.56 -1.23 6.66
C LEU A 15 6.42 0.03 6.84
N ILE A 16 6.86 0.62 5.73
CA ILE A 16 7.62 1.88 5.73
C ILE A 16 6.67 3.07 5.66
N GLN A 17 5.74 3.05 4.71
CA GLN A 17 4.86 4.18 4.45
C GLN A 17 3.56 3.75 3.77
N ARG A 18 2.46 4.44 4.09
CA ARG A 18 1.24 4.45 3.29
C ARG A 18 1.10 5.76 2.54
N GLY A 19 1.01 5.68 1.22
CA GLY A 19 0.62 6.78 0.36
C GLY A 19 -0.89 6.78 0.11
N LYS A 20 -1.36 7.67 -0.77
CA LYS A 20 -2.79 7.81 -1.10
C LYS A 20 -3.41 6.54 -1.68
N VAL A 21 -2.65 5.83 -2.50
CA VAL A 21 -3.13 4.66 -3.28
C VAL A 21 -2.15 3.49 -3.28
N ARG A 22 -1.10 3.55 -2.45
CA ARG A 22 0.00 2.58 -2.41
C ARG A 22 0.53 2.40 -1.00
N ASP A 23 0.91 1.17 -0.65
CA ASP A 23 1.64 0.85 0.57
C ASP A 23 3.08 0.41 0.20
N LEU A 24 4.05 0.75 1.03
CA LEU A 24 5.47 0.46 0.83
C LEU A 24 6.01 -0.37 1.98
N TYR A 25 6.65 -1.49 1.67
CA TYR A 25 7.26 -2.40 2.65
C TYR A 25 8.75 -2.57 2.39
N ALA A 26 9.52 -2.70 3.47
CA ALA A 26 10.92 -3.09 3.41
C ALA A 26 11.02 -4.60 3.15
N VAL A 27 11.80 -5.00 2.15
CA VAL A 27 12.15 -6.42 1.94
C VAL A 27 13.53 -6.69 2.52
N ASP A 28 14.51 -5.85 2.17
CA ASP A 28 15.86 -5.80 2.73
C ASP A 28 16.47 -4.41 2.50
N ASP A 29 17.76 -4.24 2.74
CA ASP A 29 18.48 -2.95 2.63
C ASP A 29 18.52 -2.36 1.20
N GLN A 30 18.25 -3.17 0.16
CA GLN A 30 18.34 -2.78 -1.24
C GLN A 30 17.00 -2.89 -1.98
N HIS A 31 15.99 -3.53 -1.38
CA HIS A 31 14.73 -3.84 -2.04
C HIS A 31 13.51 -3.36 -1.27
N LEU A 32 12.54 -2.84 -2.03
CA LEU A 32 11.26 -2.39 -1.54
C LEU A 32 10.13 -3.12 -2.27
N LEU A 33 9.08 -3.46 -1.54
CA LEU A 33 7.83 -3.95 -2.11
C LEU A 33 6.82 -2.80 -2.13
N ILE A 34 6.27 -2.53 -3.32
CA ILE A 34 5.19 -1.57 -3.52
C ILE A 34 3.90 -2.35 -3.77
N VAL A 35 2.90 -2.13 -2.91
CA VAL A 35 1.56 -2.68 -3.08
C VAL A 35 0.63 -1.58 -3.58
N ALA A 36 0.10 -1.72 -4.80
CA ALA A 36 -0.96 -0.86 -5.29
C ALA A 36 -2.30 -1.32 -4.71
N THR A 37 -2.96 -0.43 -3.99
CA THR A 37 -4.26 -0.69 -3.35
C THR A 37 -5.39 -0.27 -4.28
N ASP A 38 -6.63 -0.70 -3.99
CA ASP A 38 -7.82 -0.28 -4.71
C ASP A 38 -8.33 1.12 -4.30
N ARG A 39 -7.62 1.80 -3.39
CA ARG A 39 -7.89 3.21 -3.05
C ARG A 39 -7.72 4.08 -4.30
N LEU A 40 -8.66 5.01 -4.46
CA LEU A 40 -8.63 6.06 -5.49
C LEU A 40 -8.55 7.41 -4.81
N SER A 41 -7.82 8.36 -5.39
CA SER A 41 -7.82 9.74 -4.91
C SER A 41 -8.25 10.72 -5.99
N ALA A 42 -9.11 11.67 -5.63
CA ALA A 42 -9.55 12.77 -6.47
C ALA A 42 -9.65 14.06 -5.64
N PHE A 43 -9.37 15.22 -6.24
CA PHE A 43 -9.38 16.52 -5.54
C PHE A 43 -8.55 16.52 -4.24
N ASP A 44 -7.39 15.86 -4.29
CA ASP A 44 -6.47 15.69 -3.17
C ASP A 44 -6.96 14.81 -1.99
N VAL A 45 -8.16 14.23 -2.08
CA VAL A 45 -8.80 13.39 -1.06
C VAL A 45 -8.84 11.92 -1.50
N ILE A 46 -8.72 10.98 -0.55
CA ILE A 46 -8.88 9.53 -0.77
C ILE A 46 -10.36 9.17 -0.65
N LEU A 47 -10.86 8.33 -1.55
CA LEU A 47 -12.26 7.88 -1.61
C LEU A 47 -12.48 6.53 -0.90
#